data_AF-A0A9E0TBY5-F1
#
_entry.id   AF-A0A9E0TBY5-F1
#
_cell.length_a   1.000
_cell.length_b   1.000
_cell.length_c   1.000
_cell.angle_alpha   90.00
_cell.angle_beta   90.00
_cell.angle_gamma   90.00
#
_symmetry.space_group_name_H-M   'P 1'
#
loop_
_entity.id
_entity.type
_entity.pdbx_description
1 polymer ?
#
loop_
_entity_poly.entity_id
_entity_poly.type
_entity_poly.pdbx_seq_one_letter_code
_entity_poly.pdbx_strand_id
1 'polypeptide(L)'
;MNIPISSGSAMGKIVRASRKAQGIRQDDAAGSIGVSENFLGKVERGSESVQWGKLFQVLEGLGIRVMVDVPEDVAAHLDAVGSKGLS
;
A
#
# COMPACT_ATOMS: atom_id res chain seq x y z
N MET A 1 14.51 -3.28 -4.83
CA MET A 1 14.16 -2.24 -5.82
C MET A 1 13.21 -1.27 -5.15
N ASN A 2 13.42 0.02 -5.36
CA ASN A 2 12.62 1.14 -4.86
C ASN A 2 12.00 1.84 -6.07
N ILE A 3 10.67 1.98 -6.06
CA ILE A 3 9.89 2.57 -7.16
C ILE A 3 9.23 3.85 -6.62
N PRO A 4 9.54 5.03 -7.20
CA PRO A 4 8.87 6.26 -6.79
C PRO A 4 7.39 6.22 -7.18
N ILE A 5 6.51 6.63 -6.26
CA ILE A 5 5.06 6.64 -6.45
C ILE A 5 4.57 8.09 -6.38
N SER A 6 4.02 8.59 -7.48
CA SER A 6 3.49 9.96 -7.59
C SER A 6 1.97 10.03 -7.70
N SER A 7 1.28 8.88 -7.78
CA SER A 7 -0.18 8.83 -7.93
C SER A 7 -0.78 7.48 -7.53
N GLY A 8 -2.10 7.45 -7.30
CA GLY A 8 -2.85 6.21 -7.10
C GLY A 8 -2.75 5.25 -8.29
N SER A 9 -2.70 5.75 -9.53
CA SER A 9 -2.48 4.94 -10.74
C SER A 9 -1.12 4.22 -10.71
N ALA A 10 -0.07 4.90 -10.28
CA ALA A 10 1.25 4.28 -10.11
C ALA A 10 1.22 3.17 -9.05
N MET A 11 0.59 3.42 -7.90
CA MET A 11 0.39 2.40 -6.87
C MET A 11 -0.41 1.20 -7.38
N GLY A 12 -1.52 1.43 -8.09
CA GLY A 12 -2.35 0.36 -8.64
C GLY A 12 -1.60 -0.56 -9.61
N LYS A 13 -0.73 0.01 -10.46
CA LYS A 13 0.14 -0.77 -11.36
C LYS A 13 1.09 -1.67 -10.57
N ILE A 14 1.68 -1.17 -9.49
CA ILE A 14 2.58 -1.96 -8.62
C ILE A 14 1.80 -3.12 -7.99
N VAL A 15 0.63 -2.86 -7.40
CA VAL A 15 -0.24 -3.89 -6.81
C VAL A 15 -0.58 -4.97 -7.83
N ARG A 16 -1.01 -4.57 -9.03
CA ARG A 16 -1.37 -5.49 -10.12
C ARG A 16 -0.16 -6.32 -10.58
N ALA A 17 1.00 -5.69 -10.73
CA ALA A 17 2.22 -6.36 -11.15
C ALA A 17 2.66 -7.40 -10.10
N SER A 18 2.67 -7.04 -8.81
CA SER A 18 3.00 -7.94 -7.71
C SER A 18 2.07 -9.15 -7.68
N ARG A 19 0.75 -8.92 -7.78
CA ARG A 19 -0.23 -10.02 -7.86
C ARG A 19 0.04 -10.95 -9.05
N LYS A 20 0.23 -10.39 -10.24
CA LYS A 20 0.49 -11.18 -11.46
C LYS A 20 1.80 -11.96 -11.38
N ALA A 21 2.84 -11.39 -10.79
CA ALA A 21 4.12 -12.07 -10.59
C ALA A 21 3.99 -13.31 -9.68
N GLN A 22 3.02 -13.31 -8.77
CA GLN A 22 2.69 -14.45 -7.91
C GLN A 22 1.75 -15.46 -8.58
N GLY A 23 1.24 -15.19 -9.79
CA GLY A 23 0.36 -16.11 -10.52
C GLY A 23 -1.05 -16.25 -9.94
N ILE A 24 -1.43 -15.43 -8.97
CA ILE A 24 -2.74 -15.52 -8.29
C ILE A 24 -3.81 -14.71 -9.03
N ARG A 25 -5.04 -15.23 -9.09
CA ARG A 25 -6.19 -14.50 -9.63
C ARG A 25 -6.63 -13.40 -8.67
N GLN A 26 -7.45 -12.47 -9.17
CA GLN A 26 -7.87 -11.31 -8.40
C GLN A 26 -8.85 -11.68 -7.28
N ASP A 27 -9.82 -12.55 -7.56
CA ASP A 27 -10.74 -13.14 -6.60
C ASP A 27 -10.01 -13.92 -5.50
N ASP A 28 -9.08 -14.80 -5.88
CA ASP A 28 -8.27 -15.57 -4.94
C ASP A 28 -7.44 -14.66 -4.03
N ALA A 29 -6.74 -13.68 -4.59
CA ALA A 29 -5.94 -12.72 -3.83
C ALA A 29 -6.81 -11.90 -2.86
N ALA A 30 -7.96 -11.40 -3.32
CA ALA A 30 -8.87 -10.62 -2.50
C ALA A 30 -9.39 -11.46 -1.31
N GLY A 31 -9.78 -12.71 -1.57
CA GLY A 31 -10.22 -13.65 -0.55
C GLY A 31 -9.16 -13.94 0.50
N SER A 32 -7.92 -14.25 0.08
CA SER A 32 -6.81 -14.53 1.00
C SER A 32 -6.41 -13.33 1.85
N ILE A 33 -6.48 -12.12 1.30
CA ILE A 33 -6.13 -10.87 2.00
C ILE A 33 -7.25 -10.43 2.96
N GLY A 34 -8.50 -10.84 2.70
CA GLY A 34 -9.67 -10.39 3.47
C GLY A 34 -10.26 -9.07 2.98
N VAL A 35 -10.23 -8.83 1.66
CA VAL A 35 -10.90 -7.69 1.00
C VAL A 35 -11.86 -8.19 -0.08
N SER A 36 -12.77 -7.33 -0.56
CA SER A 36 -13.61 -7.71 -1.70
C SER A 36 -12.84 -7.65 -3.02
N GLU A 37 -13.17 -8.52 -3.96
CA GLU A 37 -12.61 -8.50 -5.32
C GLU A 37 -12.77 -7.12 -5.98
N ASN A 38 -13.96 -6.52 -5.82
CA ASN A 38 -14.25 -5.16 -6.30
C ASN A 38 -13.32 -4.10 -5.69
N PHE A 39 -12.95 -4.24 -4.41
CA PHE A 39 -12.00 -3.35 -3.78
C PHE A 39 -10.60 -3.53 -4.38
N LEU A 40 -10.11 -4.78 -4.48
CA LEU A 40 -8.81 -5.05 -5.09
C LEU A 40 -8.75 -4.57 -6.54
N GLY A 41 -9.84 -4.74 -7.31
CA GLY A 41 -9.96 -4.21 -8.66
C GLY A 41 -9.98 -2.68 -8.75
N LYS A 42 -10.49 -1.97 -7.73
CA LYS A 42 -10.37 -0.50 -7.63
C LYS A 42 -8.94 -0.08 -7.33
N VAL A 43 -8.25 -0.80 -6.44
CA VAL A 43 -6.84 -0.56 -6.11
C VAL A 43 -5.96 -0.76 -7.35
N GLU A 44 -6.09 -1.88 -8.06
CA GLU A 44 -5.26 -2.19 -9.24
C GLU A 44 -5.44 -1.19 -10.40
N ARG A 45 -6.61 -0.57 -10.52
CA ARG A 45 -6.87 0.50 -11.48
C ARG A 45 -6.37 1.87 -11.01
N GLY A 46 -5.98 1.97 -9.75
CA GLY A 46 -5.50 3.21 -9.12
C GLY A 46 -6.59 4.24 -8.93
N SER A 47 -7.77 3.80 -8.51
CA SER A 47 -8.89 4.67 -8.15
C SER A 47 -8.45 5.77 -7.17
N GLU A 48 -8.93 7.00 -7.37
CA GLU A 48 -8.59 8.14 -6.51
C GLU A 48 -9.16 7.99 -5.09
N SER A 49 -10.29 7.29 -4.97
CA SER A 49 -10.99 7.06 -3.70
C SER A 49 -10.73 5.65 -3.13
N VAL A 50 -9.49 5.36 -2.72
CA VAL A 50 -9.14 4.10 -2.02
C VAL A 50 -9.00 4.36 -0.53
N GLN A 51 -9.61 3.49 0.28
CA GLN A 51 -9.46 3.54 1.72
C GLN A 51 -8.06 3.07 2.13
N TRP A 52 -7.31 3.95 2.79
CA TRP A 52 -5.92 3.71 3.22
C TRP A 52 -5.73 2.43 4.03
N GLY A 53 -6.56 2.18 5.04
CA GLY A 53 -6.41 0.98 5.87
C GLY A 53 -6.47 -0.32 5.07
N LYS A 54 -7.44 -0.44 4.15
CA LYS A 54 -7.56 -1.60 3.26
C LYS A 54 -6.48 -1.64 2.19
N LEU A 55 -5.97 -0.48 1.74
CA LEU A 55 -4.82 -0.43 0.85
C LEU A 55 -3.59 -1.04 1.52
N PHE A 56 -3.25 -0.62 2.73
CA PHE A 56 -2.11 -1.17 3.46
C PHE A 56 -2.27 -2.67 3.75
N GLN A 57 -3.49 -3.13 4.06
CA GLN A 57 -3.79 -4.55 4.16
C GLN A 57 -3.49 -5.32 2.85
N VAL A 58 -3.85 -4.75 1.69
CA VAL A 58 -3.51 -5.35 0.37
C VAL A 58 -2.01 -5.34 0.12
N LEU A 59 -1.32 -4.24 0.44
CA LEU A 59 0.13 -4.15 0.25
C LEU A 59 0.86 -5.18 1.09
N GLU A 60 0.51 -5.28 2.38
CA GLU A 60 1.03 -6.29 3.30
C GLU A 60 0.74 -7.71 2.80
N GLY A 61 -0.50 -8.00 2.41
CA GLY A 61 -0.91 -9.30 1.90
C GLY A 61 -0.20 -9.74 0.61
N LEU A 62 0.28 -8.78 -0.19
CA LEU A 62 1.11 -9.05 -1.38
C LEU A 62 2.62 -9.00 -1.09
N GLY A 63 3.03 -8.78 0.16
CA GLY A 63 4.44 -8.66 0.56
C GLY A 63 5.12 -7.36 0.11
N ILE A 64 4.34 -6.32 -0.20
CA ILE A 64 4.85 -5.01 -0.62
C ILE A 64 5.17 -4.17 0.62
N ARG A 65 6.43 -3.76 0.74
CA ARG A 65 6.87 -2.82 1.79
C ARG A 65 6.80 -1.39 1.28
N VAL A 66 6.23 -0.50 2.09
CA VAL A 66 6.18 0.94 1.81
C VAL A 66 7.26 1.63 2.62
N MET A 67 8.13 2.36 1.93
CA MET A 67 9.11 3.25 2.55
C MET A 67 8.79 4.67 2.11
N VAL A 68 8.85 5.62 3.04
CA VAL A 68 8.65 7.05 2.75
C VAL A 68 10.00 7.74 2.94
N ASP A 69 10.41 8.48 1.93
CA ASP A 69 11.58 9.36 2.00
C ASP A 69 11.08 10.75 2.41
N VAL A 70 11.62 11.29 3.51
CA VAL A 70 11.20 12.56 4.10
C VAL A 70 12.42 13.46 4.33
N PRO A 71 12.25 14.79 4.24
CA PRO A 71 13.28 15.74 4.65
C PRO A 71 13.76 15.52 6.10
N GLU A 72 15.00 15.90 6.38
CA GLU A 72 15.66 15.67 7.67
C GLU A 72 14.96 16.41 8.83
N ASP A 73 14.44 17.61 8.58
CA ASP A 73 13.66 18.38 9.55
C ASP A 73 12.34 17.67 9.91
N VAL A 74 11.68 17.03 8.94
CA VAL A 74 10.48 16.20 9.20
C VAL A 74 10.85 14.98 10.06
N ALA A 75 11.98 14.34 9.79
CA ALA A 75 12.45 13.20 10.57
C ALA A 75 12.67 13.59 12.05
N ALA A 76 13.33 14.75 12.29
CA ALA A 76 13.54 15.27 13.63
C ALA A 76 12.23 15.52 14.41
N HIS A 77 11.15 15.89 13.71
CA HIS A 77 9.83 16.06 14.31
C HIS A 77 9.15 14.73 14.67
N LEU A 78 9.41 13.64 13.95
CA LEU A 78 8.83 12.32 14.24
C LEU A 78 9.43 11.72 15.52
N ASP A 79 10.73 11.84 15.73
CA ASP A 79 11.41 11.36 16.94
C ASP A 79 10.87 12.05 18.20
N ALA A 80 10.60 13.37 18.10
CA ALA A 80 10.04 14.15 19.20
C ALA A 80 8.58 13.79 19.53
N VAL A 81 7.80 13.31 18.56
CA VAL A 81 6.41 12.87 18.75
C VAL A 81 6.34 11.46 19.36
N GLY A 82 7.26 10.57 18.97
CA GLY A 82 7.32 9.20 19.50
C GLY A 82 7.55 9.11 21.02
N SER A 83 8.29 10.05 21.61
CA SER A 83 8.52 10.08 23.07
C SER A 83 7.34 10.62 23.90
N LYS A 84 6.30 11.20 23.28
CA LYS A 84 5.14 11.77 24.00
C LYS A 84 3.91 10.86 24.07
N GLY A 85 3.93 9.71 23.39
CA GLY A 85 2.78 8.78 23.33
C GLY A 85 2.79 7.63 24.35
N LEU A 86 3.79 7.59 25.23
CA LEU A 86 3.91 6.57 26.29
C LEU A 86 3.93 7.25 27.66
N SER A 87 2.80 7.83 28.05
CA SER A 87 2.52 8.31 29.40
C SER A 87 1.03 8.19 29.69
#